data_AF-A0A7W2N9C5-F1
#
_entry.id   AF-A0A7W2N9C5-F1
#
_cell.length_a   1.000
_cell.length_b   1.000
_cell.length_c   1.000
_cell.angle_alpha   90.00
_cell.angle_beta   90.00
_cell.angle_gamma   90.00
#
_symmetry.space_group_name_H-M   'P 1'
#
loop_
_entity.id
_entity.type
_entity.pdbx_description
1 polymer ?
#
loop_
_entity_poly.entity_id
_entity_poly.type
_entity_poly.pdbx_seq_one_letter_code
_entity_poly.pdbx_strand_id
1 'polypeptide(L)'
;MNKLIVKKSSELSLKKTKNLLDVTRKILTPRNNITVVDDSWMERIWAWADENDIDENKLPRDKSGLTNLKRLFLGDNNLTELPKEIGQLTNLEGLFLGDNNLTELPKEIGQLTNLQDLRVGKNNLTGLPKEIGQLTNLEILVLRDNNLTELPKEIGQLTNLQVLSLYDDNLTELPKEIGQLANLQILQIITFTGLPKEILNLTNLEQLRIDPSCTLSIEQEVWLTEQGVEVMDVHHDSYMERTFP
;
A
#
# COMPACT_ATOMS: atom_id res chain seq x y z
N MET A 1 11.48 14.62 47.51
CA MET A 1 10.88 15.91 47.07
C MET A 1 11.12 16.24 45.59
N ASN A 2 12.28 15.94 44.98
CA ASN A 2 12.58 16.37 43.61
C ASN A 2 11.77 15.70 42.47
N LYS A 3 11.34 14.44 42.60
CA LYS A 3 10.56 13.76 41.53
C LYS A 3 9.15 14.32 41.34
N LEU A 4 8.52 14.85 42.39
CA LEU A 4 7.16 15.42 42.32
C LEU A 4 7.14 16.79 41.63
N ILE A 5 8.21 17.57 41.80
CA ILE A 5 8.34 18.93 41.26
C ILE A 5 8.56 18.89 39.74
N VAL A 6 9.37 17.94 39.25
CA VAL A 6 9.60 17.75 37.81
C VAL A 6 8.33 17.31 37.09
N LYS A 7 7.57 16.36 37.64
CA LYS A 7 6.33 15.86 37.03
C LYS A 7 5.24 16.94 36.94
N LYS A 8 5.14 17.78 37.97
CA LYS A 8 4.20 18.92 38.00
C LYS A 8 4.60 20.03 37.02
N SER A 9 5.92 20.23 36.81
CA SER A 9 6.46 21.19 35.84
C SER A 9 6.23 20.75 34.38
N SER A 10 6.39 19.46 34.08
CA SER A 10 6.10 18.90 32.76
C SER A 10 4.60 18.94 32.43
N GLU A 11 3.72 18.60 33.39
CA GLU A 11 2.26 18.70 33.21
C GLU A 11 1.80 20.15 33.01
N LEU A 12 2.39 21.11 33.72
CA LEU A 12 2.09 22.53 33.52
C LEU A 12 2.52 23.02 32.13
N SER A 13 3.66 22.52 31.64
CA SER A 13 4.20 22.87 30.33
C SER A 13 3.34 22.30 29.20
N LEU A 14 2.92 21.02 29.31
CA LEU A 14 1.96 20.37 28.41
C LEU A 14 0.59 21.04 28.40
N LYS A 15 0.10 21.50 29.56
CA LYS A 15 -1.17 22.21 29.67
C LYS A 15 -1.09 23.61 29.05
N LYS A 16 0.06 24.29 29.16
CA LYS A 16 0.31 25.57 28.51
C LYS A 16 0.40 25.45 26.99
N THR A 17 1.08 24.43 26.46
CA THR A 17 1.18 24.21 25.00
C THR A 17 -0.15 23.81 24.38
N LYS A 18 -0.96 22.95 25.04
CA LYS A 18 -2.32 22.65 24.60
C LYS A 18 -3.23 23.89 24.59
N ASN A 19 -3.17 24.72 25.63
CA ASN A 19 -3.91 25.98 25.66
C ASN A 19 -3.45 26.95 24.57
N LEU A 20 -2.14 27.01 24.26
CA LEU A 20 -1.65 27.84 23.16
C LEU A 20 -2.21 27.35 21.82
N LEU A 21 -2.17 26.04 21.55
CA LEU A 21 -2.72 25.45 20.32
C LEU A 21 -4.23 25.71 20.17
N ASP A 22 -5.00 25.60 21.25
CA ASP A 22 -6.45 25.87 21.24
C ASP A 22 -6.76 27.36 21.07
N VAL A 23 -5.97 28.25 21.66
CA VAL A 23 -6.08 29.70 21.47
C VAL A 23 -5.69 30.11 20.05
N THR A 24 -4.62 29.54 19.50
CA THR A 24 -4.18 29.77 18.12
C THR A 24 -5.24 29.30 17.12
N ARG A 25 -5.89 28.14 17.34
CA ARG A 25 -7.04 27.70 16.51
C ARG A 25 -8.25 28.63 16.63
N LYS A 26 -8.54 29.19 17.80
CA LYS A 26 -9.66 30.13 17.99
C LYS A 26 -9.43 31.49 17.30
N ILE A 27 -8.19 31.98 17.28
CA ILE A 27 -7.85 33.27 16.67
C ILE A 27 -7.72 33.17 15.14
N LEU A 28 -7.38 31.99 14.60
CA LEU A 28 -7.19 31.76 13.17
C LEU A 28 -8.45 31.31 12.40
N THR A 29 -9.64 31.27 13.03
CA THR A 29 -10.87 31.07 12.26
C THR A 29 -11.22 32.37 11.51
N PRO A 30 -11.19 32.41 10.17
CA PRO A 30 -11.43 33.66 9.45
C PRO A 30 -12.93 33.93 9.38
N ARG A 31 -13.35 35.09 9.90
CA ARG A 31 -14.49 35.82 9.33
C ARG A 31 -14.02 36.37 7.97
N ASN A 32 -14.05 35.53 6.94
CA ASN A 32 -14.07 35.84 5.50
C ASN A 32 -13.65 34.57 4.74
N ASN A 33 -14.27 34.31 3.58
CA ASN A 33 -13.95 33.21 2.65
C ASN A 33 -12.52 33.33 2.08
N ILE A 34 -11.52 33.13 2.92
CA ILE A 34 -10.16 32.79 2.53
C ILE A 34 -10.08 31.29 2.81
N THR A 35 -9.92 30.49 1.76
CA THR A 35 -9.63 29.06 1.89
C THR A 35 -8.27 28.92 2.58
N VAL A 36 -8.27 28.88 3.91
CA VAL A 36 -7.10 28.44 4.67
C VAL A 36 -6.92 26.97 4.32
N VAL A 37 -5.95 26.69 3.47
CA VAL A 37 -5.52 25.31 3.20
C VAL A 37 -5.04 24.76 4.55
N ASP A 38 -5.75 23.75 5.08
CA ASP A 38 -5.40 23.13 6.36
C ASP A 38 -4.13 22.29 6.18
N ASP A 39 -3.00 22.96 6.33
CA ASP A 39 -1.66 22.38 6.26
C ASP A 39 -1.27 21.61 7.54
N SER A 40 -2.17 21.48 8.52
CA SER A 40 -1.88 20.84 9.81
C SER A 40 -1.54 19.35 9.72
N TRP A 41 -1.79 18.72 8.58
CA TRP A 41 -1.42 17.33 8.32
C TRP A 41 0.09 17.14 8.23
N MET A 42 0.85 18.16 7.79
CA MET A 42 2.31 18.06 7.67
C MET A 42 2.97 17.88 9.04
N GLU A 43 2.50 18.62 10.05
CA GLU A 43 2.99 18.44 11.43
C GLU A 43 2.75 17.02 11.96
N ARG A 44 1.65 16.38 11.53
CA ARG A 44 1.31 15.02 11.97
C ARG A 44 2.12 13.95 11.24
N ILE A 45 2.32 14.09 9.92
CA ILE A 45 3.16 13.15 9.17
C ILE A 45 4.64 13.27 9.59
N TRP A 46 5.11 14.47 9.92
CA TRP A 46 6.45 14.68 10.47
C TRP A 46 6.60 14.10 11.88
N ALA A 47 5.61 14.28 12.75
CA ALA A 47 5.63 13.65 14.07
C ALA A 47 5.67 12.11 13.96
N TRP A 48 4.85 11.52 13.08
CA TRP A 48 4.90 10.08 12.81
C TRP A 48 6.27 9.66 12.27
N ALA A 49 6.87 10.42 11.37
CA ALA A 49 8.19 10.12 10.83
C ALA A 49 9.27 10.16 11.91
N ASP A 50 9.21 11.14 12.83
CA ASP A 50 10.13 11.23 13.97
C ASP A 50 9.96 10.04 14.94
N GLU A 51 8.73 9.61 15.18
CA GLU A 51 8.42 8.45 16.04
C GLU A 51 8.92 7.12 15.45
N ASN A 52 9.13 7.05 14.14
CA ASN A 52 9.57 5.86 13.42
C ASN A 52 11.00 6.00 12.86
N ASP A 53 11.79 6.95 13.36
CA ASP A 53 13.17 7.21 12.95
C ASP A 53 13.35 7.41 11.42
N ILE A 54 12.33 7.95 10.75
CA ILE A 54 12.36 8.27 9.32
C ILE A 54 13.01 9.65 9.13
N ASP A 55 14.19 9.66 8.53
CA ASP A 55 14.94 10.89 8.30
C ASP A 55 14.39 11.77 7.16
N GLU A 56 14.95 12.97 7.02
CA GLU A 56 14.56 13.94 5.99
C GLU A 56 14.94 13.52 4.56
N ASN A 57 15.85 12.55 4.39
CA ASN A 57 16.22 12.02 3.08
C ASN A 57 15.11 11.11 2.54
N LYS A 58 14.38 10.43 3.43
CA LYS A 58 13.21 9.61 3.08
C LYS A 58 11.92 10.43 3.00
N LEU A 59 11.69 11.33 3.97
CA LEU A 59 10.48 12.16 4.03
C LEU A 59 10.83 13.65 4.24
N PRO A 60 10.65 14.50 3.22
CA PRO A 60 11.00 15.92 3.29
C PRO A 60 10.33 16.65 4.46
N ARG A 61 11.08 17.55 5.09
CA ARG A 61 10.63 18.37 6.23
C ARG A 61 10.14 19.77 5.84
N ASP A 62 9.77 19.91 4.57
CA ASP A 62 9.19 21.12 4.02
C ASP A 62 7.98 20.82 3.12
N LYS A 63 7.08 21.79 3.01
CA LYS A 63 5.83 21.67 2.24
C LYS A 63 6.09 21.37 0.77
N SER A 64 7.08 22.02 0.16
CA SER A 64 7.35 21.87 -1.27
C SER A 64 7.86 20.47 -1.57
N GLY A 65 8.75 19.93 -0.73
CA GLY A 65 9.22 18.55 -0.80
C GLY A 65 8.08 17.55 -0.67
N LEU A 66 7.23 17.66 0.36
CA LEU A 66 6.11 16.74 0.57
C LEU A 66 5.09 16.78 -0.58
N THR A 67 4.68 17.98 -0.99
CA THR A 67 3.63 18.13 -2.00
C THR A 67 4.10 17.80 -3.42
N ASN A 68 5.41 17.76 -3.68
CA ASN A 68 5.97 17.32 -4.97
C ASN A 68 6.55 15.90 -4.93
N LEU A 69 6.46 15.20 -3.79
CA LEU A 69 7.07 13.89 -3.63
C LEU A 69 6.45 12.89 -4.62
N LYS A 70 7.31 12.28 -5.44
CA LYS A 70 6.91 11.29 -6.46
C LYS A 70 7.12 9.85 -6.00
N ARG A 71 8.16 9.60 -5.21
CA ARG A 71 8.49 8.27 -4.72
C ARG A 71 8.84 8.35 -3.24
N LEU A 72 8.28 7.44 -2.46
CA LEU A 72 8.51 7.34 -1.03
C LEU A 72 9.03 5.94 -0.69
N PHE A 73 10.29 5.89 -0.23
CA PHE A 73 10.99 4.66 0.13
C PHE A 73 11.03 4.52 1.66
N LEU A 74 10.24 3.59 2.17
CA LEU A 74 10.05 3.31 3.58
C LEU A 74 10.30 1.85 3.93
N GLY A 75 10.99 1.11 3.06
CA GLY A 75 11.37 -0.27 3.35
C GLY A 75 12.42 -0.39 4.46
N ASP A 76 12.38 -1.49 5.22
CA ASP A 76 13.29 -1.77 6.34
C ASP A 76 13.29 -0.64 7.40
N ASN A 77 12.11 -0.34 7.98
CA ASN A 77 11.96 0.68 9.03
C ASN A 77 11.17 0.18 10.25
N ASN A 78 10.91 -1.13 10.36
CA ASN A 78 10.13 -1.73 11.46
C ASN A 78 8.71 -1.14 11.64
N LEU A 79 8.14 -0.49 10.62
CA LEU A 79 6.86 0.21 10.73
C LEU A 79 5.74 -0.76 11.08
N THR A 80 4.93 -0.42 12.08
CA THR A 80 3.74 -1.21 12.46
C THR A 80 2.45 -0.68 11.82
N GLU A 81 2.43 0.61 11.48
CA GLU A 81 1.30 1.27 10.81
C GLU A 81 1.77 2.44 9.93
N LEU A 82 0.92 2.83 8.98
CA LEU A 82 1.05 4.09 8.26
C LEU A 82 0.04 5.12 8.80
N PRO A 83 0.40 6.41 8.85
CA PRO A 83 -0.52 7.44 9.29
C PRO A 83 -1.54 7.70 8.18
N LYS A 84 -2.78 8.04 8.55
CA LYS A 84 -3.81 8.45 7.57
C LYS A 84 -3.36 9.63 6.69
N GLU A 85 -2.45 10.46 7.20
CA GLU A 85 -1.85 11.57 6.48
C GLU A 85 -1.05 11.16 5.24
N ILE A 86 -0.71 9.87 5.09
CA ILE A 86 -0.10 9.36 3.85
C ILE A 86 -0.94 9.72 2.62
N GLY A 87 -2.27 9.73 2.74
CA GLY A 87 -3.20 10.08 1.65
C GLY A 87 -3.11 11.54 1.18
N GLN A 88 -2.41 12.41 1.92
CA GLN A 88 -2.17 13.80 1.50
C GLN A 88 -1.02 13.93 0.48
N LEU A 89 -0.21 12.88 0.30
CA LEU A 89 0.89 12.84 -0.67
C LEU A 89 0.36 12.49 -2.08
N THR A 90 -0.64 13.22 -2.55
CA THR A 90 -1.43 12.89 -3.76
C THR A 90 -0.63 12.89 -5.07
N ASN A 91 0.58 13.43 -5.08
CA ASN A 91 1.50 13.39 -6.22
C ASN A 91 2.39 12.15 -6.27
N LEU A 92 2.30 11.24 -5.29
CA LEU A 92 3.05 9.99 -5.28
C LEU A 92 2.67 9.12 -6.48
N GLU A 93 3.71 8.62 -7.14
CA GLU A 93 3.68 7.64 -8.23
C GLU A 93 4.23 6.28 -7.74
N GLY A 94 5.11 6.27 -6.74
CA GLY A 94 5.64 5.04 -6.15
C GLY A 94 5.69 5.05 -4.62
N LEU A 95 5.23 3.96 -3.99
CA LEU A 95 5.27 3.76 -2.54
C LEU A 95 5.85 2.39 -2.20
N PHE A 96 7.01 2.38 -1.53
CA PHE A 96 7.79 1.19 -1.26
C PHE A 96 7.90 0.96 0.25
N LEU A 97 7.24 -0.08 0.74
CA LEU A 97 7.01 -0.39 2.15
C LEU A 97 7.53 -1.79 2.53
N GLY A 98 8.36 -2.41 1.68
CA GLY A 98 8.85 -3.76 1.88
C GLY A 98 9.63 -3.94 3.19
N ASP A 99 9.64 -5.14 3.76
CA ASP A 99 10.41 -5.46 4.97
C ASP A 99 10.02 -4.56 6.16
N ASN A 100 8.74 -4.58 6.55
CA ASN A 100 8.22 -3.88 7.73
C ASN A 100 7.30 -4.82 8.54
N ASN A 101 6.59 -4.28 9.54
CA ASN A 101 5.68 -5.03 10.42
C ASN A 101 4.22 -4.59 10.25
N LEU A 102 3.83 -4.04 9.09
CA LEU A 102 2.50 -3.49 8.85
C LEU A 102 1.44 -4.60 8.94
N THR A 103 0.39 -4.37 9.72
CA THR A 103 -0.75 -5.30 9.82
C THR A 103 -1.93 -4.90 8.94
N GLU A 104 -2.00 -3.64 8.54
CA GLU A 104 -3.00 -3.09 7.62
C GLU A 104 -2.45 -1.88 6.84
N LEU A 105 -3.11 -1.55 5.73
CA LEU A 105 -2.97 -0.25 5.06
C LEU A 105 -4.14 0.65 5.46
N PRO A 106 -3.92 1.95 5.73
CA PRO A 106 -5.00 2.87 6.03
C PRO A 106 -5.89 3.04 4.79
N LYS A 107 -7.20 3.22 5.00
CA LYS A 107 -8.15 3.48 3.89
C LYS A 107 -7.77 4.71 3.05
N GLU A 108 -7.04 5.65 3.64
CA GLU A 108 -6.53 6.84 2.97
C GLU A 108 -5.51 6.52 1.87
N ILE A 109 -5.02 5.28 1.76
CA ILE A 109 -4.23 4.83 0.61
C ILE A 109 -4.96 5.11 -0.71
N GLY A 110 -6.29 4.98 -0.75
CA GLY A 110 -7.09 5.25 -1.95
C GLY A 110 -7.08 6.71 -2.42
N GLN A 111 -6.57 7.64 -1.61
CA GLN A 111 -6.37 9.04 -1.99
C GLN A 111 -5.15 9.24 -2.91
N LEU A 112 -4.25 8.27 -2.98
CA LEU A 112 -3.04 8.32 -3.83
C LEU A 112 -3.38 7.97 -5.28
N THR A 113 -4.29 8.73 -5.90
CA THR A 113 -4.83 8.39 -7.22
C THR A 113 -3.81 8.46 -8.36
N ASN A 114 -2.62 9.05 -8.15
CA ASN A 114 -1.51 9.05 -9.10
C ASN A 114 -0.54 7.86 -8.92
N LEU A 115 -0.77 6.99 -7.93
CA LEU A 115 0.12 5.88 -7.62
C LEU A 115 0.10 4.85 -8.75
N GLN A 116 1.30 4.47 -9.20
CA GLN A 116 1.57 3.52 -10.28
C GLN A 116 2.25 2.26 -9.73
N ASP A 117 3.10 2.38 -8.71
CA ASP A 117 3.83 1.27 -8.11
C ASP A 117 3.62 1.23 -6.58
N LEU A 118 3.00 0.17 -6.09
CA LEU A 118 2.80 -0.09 -4.66
C LEU A 118 3.45 -1.43 -4.30
N ARG A 119 4.51 -1.38 -3.48
CA ARG A 119 5.20 -2.58 -2.99
C ARG A 119 5.14 -2.64 -1.48
N VAL A 120 4.45 -3.65 -0.95
CA VAL A 120 4.20 -3.85 0.50
C VAL A 120 4.57 -5.28 0.93
N GLY A 121 5.46 -5.95 0.18
CA GLY A 121 5.85 -7.32 0.50
C GLY A 121 6.63 -7.44 1.82
N LYS A 122 6.73 -8.65 2.39
CA LYS A 122 7.41 -8.91 3.68
C LYS A 122 6.87 -8.02 4.80
N ASN A 123 5.57 -8.13 5.03
CA ASN A 123 4.83 -7.46 6.10
C ASN A 123 3.89 -8.47 6.78
N ASN A 124 2.96 -8.01 7.61
CA ASN A 124 2.00 -8.86 8.33
C ASN A 124 0.54 -8.56 7.91
N LEU A 125 0.31 -8.09 6.69
CA LEU A 125 -1.03 -7.73 6.22
C LEU A 125 -1.95 -8.95 6.23
N THR A 126 -3.14 -8.83 6.81
CA THR A 126 -4.17 -9.89 6.78
C THR A 126 -5.25 -9.65 5.72
N GLY A 127 -5.35 -8.42 5.23
CA GLY A 127 -6.24 -8.01 4.15
C GLY A 127 -5.84 -6.65 3.58
N LEU A 128 -6.51 -6.26 2.50
CA LEU A 128 -6.39 -4.92 1.91
C LEU A 128 -7.68 -4.11 2.17
N PRO A 129 -7.59 -2.78 2.35
CA PRO A 129 -8.77 -1.94 2.38
C PRO A 129 -9.45 -1.95 1.01
N LYS A 130 -10.80 -1.91 0.97
CA LYS A 130 -11.56 -1.79 -0.28
C LYS A 130 -11.17 -0.57 -1.12
N GLU A 131 -10.66 0.47 -0.45
CA GLU A 131 -10.15 1.70 -1.08
C GLU A 131 -8.95 1.45 -1.99
N ILE A 132 -8.32 0.27 -1.96
CA ILE A 132 -7.32 -0.13 -2.96
C ILE A 132 -7.85 0.04 -4.39
N GLY A 133 -9.13 -0.24 -4.64
CA GLY A 133 -9.75 -0.09 -5.96
C GLY A 133 -9.83 1.36 -6.47
N GLN A 134 -9.54 2.36 -5.62
CA GLN A 134 -9.46 3.77 -6.03
C GLN A 134 -8.14 4.10 -6.73
N LEU A 135 -7.12 3.24 -6.64
CA LEU A 135 -5.82 3.40 -7.28
C LEU A 135 -5.89 3.05 -8.76
N THR A 136 -6.75 3.72 -9.53
CA THR A 136 -7.04 3.34 -10.93
C THR A 136 -5.84 3.51 -11.86
N ASN A 137 -4.78 4.23 -11.45
CA ASN A 137 -3.53 4.35 -12.20
C ASN A 137 -2.46 3.33 -11.78
N LEU A 138 -2.77 2.41 -10.86
CA LEU A 138 -1.81 1.42 -10.37
C LEU A 138 -1.48 0.42 -11.47
N GLU A 139 -0.19 0.25 -11.75
CA GLU A 139 0.37 -0.66 -12.74
C GLU A 139 1.05 -1.86 -12.08
N ILE A 140 1.66 -1.65 -10.91
CA ILE A 140 2.40 -2.67 -10.16
C ILE A 140 1.86 -2.74 -8.73
N LEU A 141 1.44 -3.94 -8.32
CA LEU A 141 1.06 -4.26 -6.96
C LEU A 141 1.81 -5.51 -6.47
N VAL A 142 2.75 -5.30 -5.55
CA VAL A 142 3.55 -6.37 -4.94
C VAL A 142 3.17 -6.51 -3.47
N LEU A 143 2.62 -7.66 -3.11
CA LEU A 143 2.09 -7.99 -1.79
C LEU A 143 2.69 -9.27 -1.20
N ARG A 144 3.66 -9.88 -1.87
CA ARG A 144 4.26 -11.16 -1.44
C ARG A 144 4.74 -11.18 0.01
N ASP A 145 4.84 -12.37 0.60
CA ASP A 145 5.34 -12.58 1.96
C ASP A 145 4.52 -11.78 2.99
N ASN A 146 3.19 -11.92 2.94
CA ASN A 146 2.24 -11.36 3.89
C ASN A 146 1.36 -12.47 4.48
N ASN A 147 0.29 -12.12 5.18
CA ASN A 147 -0.67 -13.07 5.75
C ASN A 147 -2.06 -12.93 5.11
N LEU A 148 -2.15 -12.50 3.85
CA LEU A 148 -3.43 -12.22 3.21
C LEU A 148 -4.27 -13.50 3.11
N THR A 149 -5.50 -13.47 3.60
CA THR A 149 -6.44 -14.60 3.48
C THR A 149 -7.43 -14.42 2.33
N GLU A 150 -7.69 -13.17 1.95
CA GLU A 150 -8.57 -12.81 0.83
C GLU A 150 -8.09 -11.50 0.17
N LEU A 151 -8.55 -11.28 -1.07
CA LEU A 151 -8.49 -9.98 -1.72
C LEU A 151 -9.89 -9.36 -1.77
N PRO A 152 -10.01 -8.03 -1.57
CA PRO A 152 -11.29 -7.36 -1.77
C PRO A 152 -11.70 -7.46 -3.25
N LYS A 153 -13.01 -7.57 -3.51
CA LYS A 153 -13.56 -7.56 -4.89
C LYS A 153 -13.16 -6.29 -5.66
N GLU A 154 -12.89 -5.21 -4.94
CA GLU A 154 -12.43 -3.93 -5.48
C GLU A 154 -11.08 -4.04 -6.20
N ILE A 155 -10.32 -5.14 -6.04
CA ILE A 155 -9.13 -5.42 -6.85
C ILE A 155 -9.43 -5.33 -8.35
N GLY A 156 -10.63 -5.76 -8.80
CA GLY A 156 -11.03 -5.68 -10.20
C GLY A 156 -11.18 -4.26 -10.76
N GLN A 157 -11.14 -3.24 -9.90
CA GLN A 157 -11.17 -1.83 -10.31
C GLN A 157 -9.79 -1.32 -10.75
N LEU A 158 -8.71 -2.07 -10.49
CA LEU A 158 -7.35 -1.73 -10.90
C LEU A 158 -7.14 -2.03 -12.39
N THR A 159 -7.90 -1.37 -13.25
CA THR A 159 -7.95 -1.70 -14.69
C THR A 159 -6.63 -1.47 -15.42
N ASN A 160 -5.71 -0.68 -14.87
CA ASN A 160 -4.37 -0.45 -15.42
C ASN A 160 -3.29 -1.38 -14.84
N LEU A 161 -3.65 -2.30 -13.94
CA LEU A 161 -2.70 -3.19 -13.30
C LEU A 161 -2.10 -4.16 -14.31
N GLN A 162 -0.77 -4.16 -14.40
CA GLN A 162 0.03 -5.01 -15.28
C GLN A 162 0.69 -6.14 -14.50
N VAL A 163 1.10 -5.87 -13.25
CA VAL A 163 1.77 -6.84 -12.39
C VAL A 163 1.04 -6.97 -11.06
N LEU A 164 0.65 -8.21 -10.72
CA LEU A 164 0.12 -8.58 -9.41
C LEU A 164 0.92 -9.74 -8.84
N SER A 165 1.59 -9.52 -7.72
CA SER A 165 2.40 -10.53 -7.02
C SER A 165 1.90 -10.74 -5.59
N LEU A 166 1.43 -11.95 -5.29
CA LEU A 166 0.81 -12.41 -4.03
C LEU A 166 1.43 -13.74 -3.58
N TYR A 167 2.73 -13.91 -3.85
CA TYR A 167 3.46 -15.12 -3.47
C TYR A 167 3.65 -15.19 -1.95
N ASP A 168 3.58 -16.38 -1.35
CA ASP A 168 3.74 -16.60 0.09
C ASP A 168 2.74 -15.80 0.95
N ASP A 169 1.47 -15.86 0.53
CA ASP A 169 0.30 -15.42 1.30
C ASP A 169 -0.55 -16.65 1.68
N ASN A 170 -1.52 -16.46 2.58
CA ASN A 170 -2.46 -17.50 3.00
C ASN A 170 -3.77 -17.50 2.18
N LEU A 171 -3.72 -17.07 0.92
CA LEU A 171 -4.89 -16.93 0.06
C LEU A 171 -5.51 -18.30 -0.22
N THR A 172 -6.80 -18.45 0.12
CA THR A 172 -7.54 -19.67 -0.19
C THR A 172 -8.16 -19.65 -1.58
N GLU A 173 -8.52 -18.46 -2.08
CA GLU A 173 -9.13 -18.25 -3.39
C GLU A 173 -8.84 -16.84 -3.91
N LEU A 174 -8.90 -16.66 -5.23
CA LEU A 174 -8.96 -15.34 -5.84
C LEU A 174 -10.42 -14.94 -6.07
N PRO A 175 -10.79 -13.66 -5.87
CA PRO A 175 -12.13 -13.19 -6.23
C PRO A 175 -12.32 -13.29 -7.75
N LYS A 176 -13.56 -13.55 -8.19
CA LYS A 176 -13.91 -13.58 -9.62
C LYS A 176 -13.59 -12.26 -10.34
N GLU A 177 -13.56 -11.16 -9.60
CA GLU A 177 -13.19 -9.84 -10.08
C GLU A 177 -11.74 -9.76 -10.60
N ILE A 178 -10.89 -10.75 -10.33
CA ILE A 178 -9.57 -10.86 -10.97
C ILE A 178 -9.67 -10.80 -12.49
N GLY A 179 -10.72 -11.39 -13.10
CA GLY A 179 -10.94 -11.34 -14.54
C GLY A 179 -11.33 -9.97 -15.09
N GLN A 180 -11.40 -8.93 -14.26
CA GLN A 180 -11.60 -7.54 -14.68
C GLN A 180 -10.29 -6.80 -14.93
N LEU A 181 -9.15 -7.38 -14.54
CA LEU A 181 -7.82 -6.80 -14.72
C LEU A 181 -7.37 -6.93 -16.18
N ALA A 182 -8.02 -6.17 -17.07
CA ALA A 182 -7.88 -6.31 -18.51
C ALA A 182 -6.44 -6.09 -19.03
N ASN A 183 -5.60 -5.35 -18.29
CA ASN A 183 -4.20 -5.08 -18.66
C ASN A 183 -3.20 -5.96 -17.91
N LEU A 184 -3.64 -6.96 -17.14
CA LEU A 184 -2.72 -7.79 -16.35
C LEU A 184 -1.87 -8.67 -17.27
N GLN A 185 -0.57 -8.52 -17.14
CA GLN A 185 0.45 -9.25 -17.90
C GLN A 185 1.12 -10.32 -17.05
N ILE A 186 1.35 -10.04 -15.77
CA ILE A 186 2.05 -10.94 -14.86
C ILE A 186 1.18 -11.17 -13.63
N LEU A 187 0.77 -12.41 -13.42
CA LEU A 187 0.12 -12.87 -12.21
C LEU A 187 1.01 -13.88 -11.50
N GLN A 188 1.41 -13.58 -10.26
CA GLN A 188 2.17 -14.50 -9.42
C GLN A 188 1.39 -14.78 -8.15
N ILE A 189 1.01 -16.03 -7.93
CA ILE A 189 0.21 -16.43 -6.77
C ILE A 189 0.64 -17.80 -6.27
N ILE A 190 0.50 -18.03 -4.97
CA ILE A 190 0.35 -19.37 -4.42
C ILE A 190 -1.11 -19.53 -4.03
N THR A 191 -1.80 -20.51 -4.61
CA THR A 191 -3.14 -20.92 -4.18
C THR A 191 -3.23 -22.43 -4.21
N PHE A 192 -3.74 -22.99 -3.12
CA PHE A 192 -3.84 -24.43 -2.91
C PHE A 192 -5.13 -25.04 -3.51
N THR A 193 -6.09 -24.23 -4.00
CA THR A 193 -7.42 -24.73 -4.37
C THR A 193 -7.79 -24.56 -5.85
N GLY A 194 -6.99 -23.81 -6.63
CA GLY A 194 -7.19 -23.59 -8.06
C GLY A 194 -7.49 -22.12 -8.41
N LEU A 195 -7.66 -21.85 -9.71
CA LEU A 195 -7.97 -20.52 -10.24
C LEU A 195 -9.48 -20.36 -10.51
N PRO A 196 -10.08 -19.17 -10.32
CA PRO A 196 -11.44 -18.90 -10.76
C PRO A 196 -11.53 -18.99 -12.29
N LYS A 197 -12.69 -19.37 -12.83
CA LYS A 197 -12.92 -19.45 -14.28
C LYS A 197 -12.72 -18.11 -14.98
N GLU A 198 -12.86 -17.00 -14.26
CA GLU A 198 -12.66 -15.66 -14.76
C GLU A 198 -11.20 -15.36 -15.15
N ILE A 199 -10.24 -16.23 -14.82
CA ILE A 199 -8.86 -16.14 -15.34
C ILE A 199 -8.83 -16.11 -16.88
N LEU A 200 -9.81 -16.74 -17.54
CA LEU A 200 -9.96 -16.78 -19.00
C LEU A 200 -10.23 -15.39 -19.62
N ASN A 201 -10.60 -14.40 -18.79
CA ASN A 201 -10.82 -13.03 -19.24
C ASN A 201 -9.54 -12.19 -19.30
N LEU A 202 -8.41 -12.71 -18.78
CA LEU A 202 -7.13 -11.99 -18.75
C LEU A 202 -6.42 -12.10 -20.11
N THR A 203 -6.96 -11.44 -21.12
CA THR A 203 -6.50 -11.56 -22.52
C THR A 203 -5.10 -11.00 -22.78
N ASN A 204 -4.54 -10.23 -21.84
CA ASN A 204 -3.17 -9.70 -21.91
C ASN A 204 -2.20 -10.46 -21.00
N LEU A 205 -2.62 -11.57 -20.38
CA LEU A 205 -1.76 -12.34 -19.49
C LEU A 205 -0.62 -12.99 -20.28
N GLU A 206 0.61 -12.64 -19.94
CA GLU A 206 1.82 -13.15 -20.57
C GLU A 206 2.48 -14.21 -19.69
N GLN A 207 2.46 -14.01 -18.37
CA GLN A 207 3.11 -14.88 -17.40
C GLN A 207 2.17 -15.22 -16.25
N LEU A 208 2.05 -16.52 -15.98
CA LEU A 208 1.34 -17.05 -14.84
C LEU A 208 2.30 -17.86 -13.98
N ARG A 209 2.66 -17.35 -12.81
CA ARG A 209 3.42 -18.11 -11.83
C ARG A 209 2.49 -18.71 -10.78
N ILE A 210 2.43 -20.03 -10.73
CA ILE A 210 1.57 -20.79 -9.80
C ILE A 210 2.36 -21.92 -9.15
N ASP A 211 1.90 -22.34 -7.96
CA ASP A 211 2.39 -23.53 -7.29
C ASP A 211 2.08 -24.79 -8.11
N PRO A 212 2.98 -25.80 -8.17
CA PRO A 212 2.72 -27.07 -8.86
C PRO A 212 1.49 -27.83 -8.33
N SER A 213 1.06 -27.55 -7.10
CA SER A 213 -0.16 -28.10 -6.49
C SER A 213 -1.44 -27.39 -6.93
N CYS A 214 -1.35 -26.24 -7.61
CA CYS A 214 -2.50 -25.54 -8.15
C CYS A 214 -3.21 -26.42 -9.19
N THR A 215 -4.47 -26.75 -8.93
CA THR A 215 -5.26 -27.56 -9.85
C THR A 215 -5.93 -26.66 -10.87
N LEU A 216 -5.63 -26.86 -12.16
CA LEU A 216 -6.28 -26.20 -13.28
C LEU A 216 -7.35 -27.10 -13.89
N SER A 217 -8.42 -26.50 -14.39
CA SER A 217 -9.38 -27.23 -15.25
C SER A 217 -8.79 -27.44 -16.65
N ILE A 218 -9.29 -28.44 -17.37
CA ILE A 218 -8.90 -28.67 -18.78
C ILE A 218 -9.11 -27.41 -19.63
N GLU A 219 -10.20 -26.67 -19.37
CA GLU A 219 -10.49 -25.42 -20.08
C GLU A 219 -9.41 -24.36 -19.81
N GLN A 220 -8.95 -24.23 -18.56
CA GLN A 220 -7.88 -23.30 -18.20
C GLN A 220 -6.53 -23.71 -18.81
N GLU A 221 -6.18 -24.99 -18.78
CA GLU A 221 -4.94 -25.51 -19.38
C GLU A 221 -4.91 -25.26 -20.91
N VAL A 222 -6.02 -25.57 -21.59
CA VAL A 222 -6.16 -25.32 -23.04
C VAL A 222 -6.05 -23.84 -23.34
N TRP A 223 -6.78 -23.00 -22.60
CA TRP A 223 -6.74 -21.55 -22.81
C TRP A 223 -5.35 -20.96 -22.60
N LEU A 224 -4.66 -21.33 -21.51
CA LEU A 224 -3.28 -20.87 -21.23
C LEU A 224 -2.34 -21.23 -22.38
N THR A 225 -2.47 -22.45 -22.91
CA THR A 225 -1.68 -22.92 -24.05
C THR A 225 -1.99 -22.16 -25.33
N GLU A 226 -3.28 -21.93 -25.64
CA GLU A 226 -3.71 -21.22 -26.85
C GLU A 226 -3.34 -19.74 -26.85
N GLN A 227 -3.36 -19.08 -25.68
CA GLN A 227 -2.92 -17.70 -25.53
C GLN A 227 -1.39 -17.56 -25.47
N GLY A 228 -0.65 -18.67 -25.35
CA GLY A 228 0.81 -18.65 -25.24
C GLY A 228 1.31 -18.09 -23.91
N VAL A 229 0.52 -18.25 -22.84
CA VAL A 229 0.91 -17.79 -21.49
C VAL A 229 2.06 -18.66 -20.98
N GLU A 230 3.14 -18.03 -20.53
CA GLU A 230 4.25 -18.72 -19.89
C GLU A 230 3.85 -19.11 -18.45
N VAL A 231 3.60 -20.40 -18.25
CA VAL A 231 3.28 -20.96 -16.92
C VAL A 231 4.57 -21.41 -16.24
N MET A 232 4.89 -20.84 -15.09
CA MET A 232 6.11 -21.16 -14.33
C MET A 232 5.78 -21.57 -12.90
N ASP A 233 6.66 -22.41 -12.32
CA ASP A 233 6.65 -22.73 -10.89
C ASP A 233 7.20 -21.55 -10.08
N VAL A 234 6.47 -21.16 -9.06
CA VAL A 234 6.86 -20.10 -8.11
C VAL A 234 8.11 -20.45 -7.29
N HIS A 235 8.46 -21.73 -7.10
CA HIS A 235 9.63 -22.15 -6.33
C HIS A 235 10.97 -22.03 -7.08
N HIS A 236 10.95 -21.74 -8.38
CA HIS A 236 12.17 -21.74 -9.19
C HIS A 236 13.08 -20.51 -8.98
N ASP A 237 12.59 -19.43 -8.37
CA ASP A 237 13.34 -18.17 -8.22
C ASP A 237 13.19 -17.53 -6.83
N SER A 238 13.98 -17.99 -5.86
CA SER A 238 14.20 -17.32 -4.56
C SER A 238 14.96 -15.98 -4.66
N TYR A 239 15.19 -15.46 -5.87
CA TYR A 239 16.13 -14.34 -6.11
C TYR A 239 15.55 -13.08 -6.78
N MET A 240 14.26 -13.03 -7.13
CA MET A 240 13.68 -11.82 -7.71
C MET A 240 13.22 -10.81 -6.63
N GLU A 241 14.10 -10.55 -5.65
CA GLU A 241 13.88 -9.47 -4.67
C GLU A 241 13.89 -8.08 -5.32
N ARG A 242 14.38 -7.94 -6.56
CA ARG A 242 14.77 -6.62 -7.13
C ARG A 242 14.37 -6.33 -8.58
N THR A 243 13.55 -7.16 -9.24
CA THR A 243 13.33 -6.99 -10.69
C THR A 243 11.88 -7.22 -11.07
N PHE A 244 11.06 -6.23 -10.75
CA PHE A 244 10.10 -5.72 -11.73
C PHE A 244 10.53 -4.27 -12.01
N PRO A 245 10.65 -3.88 -13.29
CA PRO A 245 11.07 -2.54 -13.68
C PRO A 245 10.26 -1.43 -12.99
#